data_AF-A0A2M7EL19-F1
#
_entry.id   AF-A0A2M7EL19-F1
#
_cell.length_a   1.000
_cell.length_b   1.000
_cell.length_c   1.000
_cell.angle_alpha   90.00
_cell.angle_beta   90.00
_cell.angle_gamma   90.00
#
_symmetry.space_group_name_H-M   'P 1'
#
loop_
_entity.id
_entity.type
_entity.pdbx_description
1 polymer ?
#
loop_
_entity_poly.entity_id
_entity_poly.type
_entity_poly.pdbx_seq_one_letter_code
_entity_poly.pdbx_strand_id
1 'polypeptide(L)'
;FITGLRFGITTLLALVAVFILNQQSKLFTVTWSQFGQFTFIALSTGMVALLIYYKGLKTTSVRVSTILELTFPLIAVFIDVILYKTVISPIQVIAAVVLLFAMYQTTRFQKI
;
A
#
# COMPACT_ATOMS: atom_id res chain seq x y z
N PHE A 1 12.49 16.61 0.27
CA PHE A 1 13.35 16.31 -0.90
C PHE A 1 13.20 14.85 -1.36
N ILE A 2 13.47 13.86 -0.50
CA ILE A 2 13.44 12.42 -0.86
C ILE A 2 12.08 11.95 -1.40
N THR A 3 10.96 12.39 -0.81
CA THR A 3 9.60 12.02 -1.28
C THR A 3 9.31 12.53 -2.69
N GLY A 4 9.72 13.76 -3.02
CA GLY A 4 9.55 14.33 -4.37
C GLY A 4 10.39 13.59 -5.41
N LEU A 5 11.62 13.21 -5.03
CA LEU A 5 12.47 12.39 -5.88
C LEU A 5 11.85 11.00 -6.13
N ARG A 6 11.26 10.38 -5.09
CA ARG A 6 10.53 9.11 -5.22
C ARG A 6 9.42 9.25 -6.27
N PHE A 7 8.55 10.25 -6.13
CA PHE A 7 7.46 10.48 -7.08
C PHE A 7 7.97 10.74 -8.51
N GLY A 8 9.00 11.58 -8.67
CA GLY A 8 9.59 11.87 -9.98
C GLY A 8 10.16 10.62 -10.67
N ILE A 9 10.95 9.82 -9.95
CA ILE A 9 11.51 8.57 -10.47
C ILE A 9 10.40 7.58 -10.81
N THR A 10 9.40 7.39 -9.93
CA THR A 10 8.30 6.47 -10.22
C THR A 10 7.49 6.90 -11.45
N THR A 11 7.29 8.20 -11.66
CA THR A 11 6.60 8.71 -12.86
C THR A 11 7.40 8.44 -14.13
N LEU A 12 8.73 8.64 -14.10
CA LEU A 12 9.59 8.30 -15.24
C LEU A 12 9.56 6.80 -15.55
N LEU A 13 9.67 5.95 -14.53
CA LEU A 13 9.60 4.49 -14.70
C LEU A 13 8.22 4.04 -15.20
N ALA A 14 7.13 4.63 -14.69
CA ALA A 14 5.78 4.36 -15.16
C ALA A 14 5.60 4.75 -16.62
N LEU A 15 6.17 5.89 -17.04
CA LEU A 15 6.15 6.33 -18.44
C LEU A 15 6.87 5.33 -19.33
N VAL A 16 8.07 4.87 -18.95
CA VAL A 16 8.79 3.80 -19.66
C VAL A 16 7.96 2.51 -19.75
N ALA A 17 7.31 2.11 -18.66
CA ALA A 17 6.45 0.93 -18.65
C ALA A 17 5.27 1.04 -19.63
N VAL A 18 4.66 2.22 -19.78
CA VAL A 18 3.58 2.45 -20.76
C VAL A 18 4.06 2.23 -22.20
N PHE A 19 5.31 2.61 -22.51
CA PHE A 19 5.91 2.34 -23.82
C PHE A 19 6.16 0.84 -24.04
N ILE A 20 6.69 0.14 -23.03
CA ILE A 20 6.94 -1.32 -23.11
C ILE A 20 5.63 -2.09 -23.31
N LEU A 21 4.55 -1.66 -22.64
CA LEU A 21 3.24 -2.31 -22.71
C LEU A 21 2.39 -1.89 -23.93
N ASN A 22 2.91 -1.02 -24.80
CA ASN A 22 2.20 -0.46 -25.96
C ASN A 22 0.83 0.18 -25.61
N GLN A 23 0.76 0.91 -24.49
CA GLN A 23 -0.47 1.56 -24.00
C GLN A 23 -0.45 3.08 -24.16
N GLN A 24 0.33 3.62 -25.09
CA GLN A 24 0.53 5.07 -25.26
C GLN A 24 -0.78 5.79 -25.58
N SER A 25 -1.68 5.14 -26.33
CA SER A 25 -2.99 5.68 -26.69
C SER A 25 -3.88 5.96 -25.47
N LYS A 26 -3.70 5.22 -24.36
CA LYS A 26 -4.49 5.41 -23.13
C LYS A 26 -4.10 6.66 -22.33
N LEU A 27 -2.93 7.25 -22.59
CA LEU A 27 -2.53 8.50 -21.93
C LEU A 27 -3.44 9.67 -22.33
N PHE A 28 -3.96 9.64 -23.55
CA PHE A 28 -4.81 10.71 -24.11
C PHE A 28 -6.30 10.48 -23.89
N THR A 29 -6.71 9.29 -23.41
CA THR A 29 -8.11 8.95 -23.17
C THR A 29 -8.52 9.08 -21.70
N VAL A 30 -7.61 9.55 -20.83
CA VAL A 30 -7.91 9.78 -19.41
C VAL A 30 -9.00 10.83 -19.26
N THR A 31 -10.09 10.45 -18.62
CA THR A 31 -11.23 11.34 -18.37
C THR A 31 -10.99 12.22 -17.15
N TRP A 32 -11.70 13.35 -17.07
CA TRP A 32 -11.65 14.25 -15.91
C TRP A 32 -12.04 13.56 -14.59
N SER A 33 -12.97 12.60 -14.63
CA SER A 33 -13.35 11.82 -13.45
C SER A 33 -12.20 10.94 -12.94
N GLN A 34 -11.47 10.28 -13.85
CA GLN A 34 -10.30 9.47 -13.50
C GLN A 34 -9.17 10.32 -12.94
N PHE A 35 -8.97 11.53 -13.48
CA PHE A 35 -7.99 12.46 -12.93
C PHE A 35 -8.29 12.79 -11.47
N GLY A 36 -9.56 13.09 -11.15
CA GLY A 36 -9.99 13.32 -9.77
C GLY A 36 -9.76 12.12 -8.85
N GLN A 37 -10.04 10.90 -9.32
CA GLN A 37 -9.77 9.66 -8.58
C GLN A 37 -8.27 9.47 -8.31
N PHE A 38 -7.42 9.68 -9.32
CA PHE A 38 -5.96 9.57 -9.17
C PHE A 38 -5.41 10.61 -8.21
N THR A 39 -5.88 11.87 -8.28
CA THR A 39 -5.49 12.90 -7.32
C THR A 39 -5.93 12.53 -5.90
N PHE A 40 -7.15 12.02 -5.73
CA PHE A 40 -7.65 11.59 -4.42
C PHE A 40 -6.79 10.47 -3.83
N ILE A 41 -6.45 9.44 -4.61
CA ILE A 41 -5.57 8.34 -4.19
C ILE A 41 -4.16 8.86 -3.87
N ALA A 42 -3.59 9.69 -4.75
CA ALA A 42 -2.25 10.25 -4.57
C ALA A 42 -2.14 11.09 -3.29
N LEU A 43 -3.16 11.89 -2.97
CA LEU A 43 -3.18 12.70 -1.76
C LEU A 43 -3.46 11.86 -0.50
N SER A 44 -4.40 10.92 -0.57
CA SER A 44 -4.75 10.07 0.58
C SER A 44 -3.68 9.02 0.87
N THR A 45 -3.70 7.89 0.16
CA THR A 45 -2.82 6.75 0.41
C THR A 45 -1.38 7.00 -0.03
N GLY A 46 -1.13 8.01 -0.87
CA GLY A 46 0.22 8.47 -1.19
C GLY A 46 0.79 9.41 -0.13
N MET A 47 0.33 10.67 -0.13
CA MET A 47 0.97 11.75 0.64
C MET A 47 0.59 11.74 2.12
N VAL A 48 -0.70 11.67 2.46
CA VAL A 48 -1.16 11.68 3.86
C VAL A 48 -0.70 10.44 4.61
N ALA A 49 -0.77 9.25 3.99
CA ALA A 49 -0.27 8.02 4.59
C ALA A 49 1.23 8.10 4.94
N LEU A 50 2.07 8.65 4.03
CA LEU A 50 3.48 8.88 4.30
C LEU A 50 3.72 9.88 5.44
N LEU A 51 2.92 10.95 5.51
CA LEU A 51 3.03 11.92 6.60
C LEU A 51 2.75 11.27 7.96
N ILE A 52 1.69 10.45 8.04
CA ILE A 52 1.36 9.69 9.26
C ILE A 52 2.47 8.70 9.58
N TYR A 53 2.98 7.97 8.58
CA TYR A 53 4.07 7.02 8.73
C TYR A 53 5.32 7.67 9.34
N TYR A 54 5.84 8.72 8.70
CA TYR A 54 7.03 9.42 9.19
C TYR A 54 6.79 10.10 10.54
N LYS A 55 5.56 10.55 10.83
CA LYS A 55 5.21 11.06 12.16
C LYS A 55 5.27 9.95 13.21
N GLY A 56 4.76 8.76 12.91
CA GLY A 56 4.81 7.59 13.79
C GLY A 56 6.23 7.08 14.05
N LEU A 57 7.12 7.13 13.05
CA LEU A 57 8.53 6.75 13.21
C LEU A 57 9.30 7.67 14.17
N LYS A 58 8.81 8.88 14.46
CA LYS A 58 9.43 9.75 15.46
C LYS A 58 9.20 9.27 16.89
N THR A 59 8.12 8.55 17.14
CA THR A 59 7.72 8.09 18.49
C THR A 59 7.91 6.59 18.68
N THR A 60 7.89 5.82 17.60
CA THR A 60 7.93 4.36 17.61
C THR A 60 9.20 3.86 16.94
N SER A 61 9.88 2.88 17.54
CA SER A 61 11.07 2.29 16.93
C SER A 61 10.73 1.65 15.58
N VAL A 62 11.62 1.81 14.60
CA VAL A 62 11.47 1.27 13.24
C VAL A 62 11.11 -0.21 13.24
N ARG A 63 11.71 -0.99 14.16
CA ARG A 63 11.46 -2.43 14.33
C ARG A 63 9.99 -2.76 14.59
N VAL A 64 9.35 -2.03 15.50
CA VAL A 64 7.94 -2.24 15.82
C VAL A 64 7.04 -1.79 14.66
N SER A 65 7.40 -0.68 13.99
CA SER A 65 6.68 -0.22 12.79
C SER A 65 6.65 -1.29 11.70
N THR A 66 7.78 -1.92 11.40
CA THR A 66 7.86 -2.95 10.35
C THR A 66 7.01 -4.19 10.67
N ILE A 67 6.96 -4.63 11.94
CA ILE A 67 6.08 -5.74 12.32
C ILE A 67 4.61 -5.33 12.14
N LEU A 68 4.25 -4.10 12.52
CA LEU A 68 2.89 -3.60 12.34
C LEU A 68 2.52 -3.41 10.86
N GLU A 69 3.46 -3.09 9.98
CA GLU A 69 3.21 -3.02 8.53
C GLU A 69 2.74 -4.36 7.94
N LEU A 70 3.12 -5.49 8.54
CA LEU A 70 2.60 -6.82 8.14
C LEU A 70 1.09 -6.94 8.36
N THR A 71 0.43 -6.01 9.07
CA THR A 71 -1.03 -5.96 9.15
C THR A 71 -1.71 -5.42 7.89
N PHE A 72 -0.99 -4.78 6.96
CA PHE A 72 -1.61 -4.21 5.75
C PHE A 72 -2.38 -5.22 4.90
N PRO A 73 -1.89 -6.45 4.63
CA PRO A 73 -2.67 -7.46 3.90
C PRO A 73 -3.96 -7.86 4.63
N LEU A 74 -3.94 -7.94 5.96
CA LEU A 74 -5.15 -8.22 6.75
C LEU A 74 -6.15 -7.09 6.61
N ILE A 75 -5.71 -5.84 6.79
CA ILE A 75 -6.57 -4.66 6.65
C ILE A 75 -7.15 -4.59 5.23
N ALA A 76 -6.38 -4.94 4.20
CA ALA A 76 -6.87 -4.99 2.82
C ALA A 76 -8.02 -5.99 2.65
N VAL A 77 -7.93 -7.19 3.23
CA VAL A 77 -9.04 -8.18 3.22
C VAL A 77 -10.26 -7.65 3.97
N PHE A 78 -10.07 -7.00 5.13
CA PHE A 78 -11.17 -6.39 5.87
C PHE A 78 -11.87 -5.28 5.06
N ILE A 79 -11.10 -4.40 4.43
CA ILE A 79 -11.63 -3.36 3.54
C ILE A 79 -12.41 -4.00 2.38
N ASP A 80 -11.90 -5.10 1.82
CA ASP A 80 -12.52 -5.78 0.70
C ASP A 80 -13.92 -6.30 1.05
N VAL A 81 -14.04 -6.94 2.21
CA VAL A 81 -15.31 -7.45 2.73
C VAL A 81 -16.29 -6.34 3.06
N ILE A 82 -15.82 -5.26 3.69
CA ILE A 82 -16.70 -4.17 4.16
C ILE A 82 -17.18 -3.29 3.00
N LEU A 83 -16.28 -2.86 2.12
CA LEU A 83 -16.60 -1.91 1.06
C LEU A 83 -17.11 -2.59 -0.21
N TYR A 84 -16.49 -3.70 -0.63
CA TYR A 84 -16.85 -4.39 -1.87
C TYR A 84 -17.80 -5.57 -1.64
N LYS A 85 -18.17 -5.86 -0.38
CA LYS A 85 -19.10 -6.94 0.01
C LYS A 85 -18.68 -8.31 -0.51
N THR A 86 -17.37 -8.51 -0.66
CA THR A 86 -16.78 -9.73 -1.19
C THR A 86 -16.89 -10.87 -0.16
N VAL A 87 -17.18 -12.09 -0.63
CA VAL A 87 -17.18 -13.28 0.24
C VAL A 87 -15.74 -13.72 0.46
N ILE A 88 -15.35 -13.85 1.73
CA ILE A 88 -13.99 -14.30 2.08
C ILE A 88 -13.81 -15.75 1.63
N SER A 89 -12.77 -15.99 0.83
CA SER A 89 -12.43 -17.35 0.43
C SER A 89 -11.83 -18.11 1.62
N PRO A 90 -12.12 -19.41 1.80
CA PRO A 90 -11.50 -20.22 2.87
C PRO A 90 -9.98 -20.13 2.90
N ILE A 91 -9.32 -20.01 1.74
CA ILE A 91 -7.86 -19.86 1.66
C ILE A 91 -7.37 -18.52 2.24
N GLN A 92 -8.16 -17.44 2.10
CA GLN A 92 -7.81 -16.13 2.67
C GLN A 92 -7.86 -16.17 4.19
N VAL A 93 -8.79 -16.93 4.78
CA VAL A 93 -8.85 -17.14 6.24
C VAL A 93 -7.61 -17.90 6.72
N ILE A 94 -7.23 -18.98 6.03
CA ILE A 94 -6.03 -19.74 6.38
C ILE A 94 -4.78 -18.84 6.26
N ALA A 95 -4.65 -18.09 5.17
CA ALA A 95 -3.55 -17.15 4.96
C ALA A 95 -3.50 -16.07 6.05
N ALA A 96 -4.64 -15.53 6.47
CA ALA A 96 -4.75 -14.57 7.56
C ALA A 96 -4.26 -15.15 8.89
N VAL A 97 -4.66 -16.39 9.22
CA VAL A 97 -4.21 -17.09 10.44
C VAL A 97 -2.70 -17.34 10.40
N VAL A 98 -2.18 -17.84 9.28
CA VAL A 98 -0.73 -18.07 9.11
C VAL A 98 0.06 -16.76 9.24
N LEU A 99 -0.44 -15.67 8.66
CA LEU A 99 0.20 -14.37 8.75
C LEU A 99 0.24 -13.86 10.19
N LEU A 100 -0.87 -13.95 10.93
CA LEU A 100 -0.92 -13.59 12.35
C LEU A 100 0.04 -14.43 13.20
N PHE A 101 0.12 -15.74 12.93
CA PHE A 101 1.07 -16.63 13.59
C PHE A 101 2.52 -16.23 13.31
N ALA A 102 2.86 -15.93 12.06
CA ALA A 102 4.20 -15.47 11.68
C ALA A 102 4.57 -14.16 12.39
N MET A 103 3.66 -13.18 12.41
CA MET A 103 3.85 -11.91 13.12
C MET A 103 4.11 -12.12 14.62
N TYR A 104 3.34 -13.00 15.25
CA TYR A 104 3.52 -13.33 16.66
C TYR A 104 4.89 -13.97 16.94
N GLN A 105 5.29 -14.93 16.10
CA GLN A 105 6.60 -15.58 16.20
C GLN A 105 7.74 -14.58 16.05
N THR A 106 7.71 -13.71 15.02
CA THR A 106 8.73 -12.68 14.79
C THR A 106 8.85 -11.73 15.99
N THR A 107 7.71 -11.33 16.58
CA THR A 107 7.71 -10.48 17.78
C THR A 107 8.34 -11.18 18.98
N ARG A 108 8.16 -12.50 19.13
CA ARG A 108 8.78 -13.29 20.20
C ARG A 108 10.29 -13.45 20.03
N PHE A 109 10.77 -13.76 18.82
CA PHE A 109 12.20 -13.94 18.55
C PHE A 109 13.02 -12.68 18.82
N GLN A 110 12.41 -11.51 18.72
CA GLN A 110 13.09 -10.23 18.87
C GLN A 110 13.12 -9.71 20.31
N LYS A 111 12.46 -10.41 21.24
CA LYS A 111 12.44 -10.13 22.70
C LYS A 111 13.57 -10.83 23.48
N ILE A 112 14.34 -11.71 22.84
CA ILE A 112 15.56 -12.36 23.34
C ILE A 112 16.75 -11.58 22.80
#